data_AF-A0A672QXI1-F1
#
_entry.id   AF-A0A672QXI1-F1
#
_cell.length_a   1.000
_cell.length_b   1.000
_cell.length_c   1.000
_cell.angle_alpha   90.00
_cell.angle_beta   90.00
_cell.angle_gamma   90.00
#
_symmetry.space_group_name_H-M   'P 1'
#
loop_
_entity.id
_entity.type
_entity.pdbx_description
1 polymer ?
#
loop_
_entity_poly.entity_id
_entity_poly.type
_entity_poly.pdbx_seq_one_letter_code
_entity_poly.pdbx_strand_id
1 'polypeptide(L)'
;SENAAKLAAMGVLPRREKLLQLRRAAAASGVSVKEHPVANNNPDRAFYDLWSAGTPETADPYYLEQTKKKLVKRPDRLNEKPSVLPAIEVIAPGGSYNPDFFSHQELLREAHEVEVKKQKAEERLARQLAVNEDKATEESTFKEQVEGLIEEEEIEPKEPEGDTEDTVIGPTATQEKKTEKQRKKEKAKRIKDLQRKAERQVIDKQQQLFQLRSIHTSVKKQEQRTKMRQAQRKAQQEAQKSMPRRLSRLKFQTPDLDVQLSDELASSLRSLKPEGSILKDRFKSLQKRNIIEPRERARFKRKYKLKYSEKRAFREIE
;
A
#
# COMPACT_ATOMS: atom_id res chain seq x y z
N SER A 1 20.14 20.89 6.31
CA SER A 1 20.93 20.49 7.51
C SER A 1 20.17 20.66 8.82
N GLU A 2 19.03 21.36 8.89
CA GLU A 2 18.20 21.43 10.11
C GLU A 2 17.30 20.21 10.32
N ASN A 3 16.75 19.63 9.23
CA ASN A 3 15.91 18.44 9.31
C ASN A 3 16.67 17.20 9.81
N ALA A 4 17.97 17.10 9.50
CA ALA A 4 18.82 16.02 10.01
C ALA A 4 19.05 16.15 11.52
N ALA A 5 19.24 17.38 12.03
CA ALA A 5 19.36 17.64 13.46
C ALA A 5 18.05 17.39 14.22
N LYS A 6 16.89 17.75 13.63
CA LYS A 6 15.56 17.43 14.18
C LYS A 6 15.32 15.91 14.24
N LEU A 7 15.68 15.17 13.20
CA LEU A 7 15.57 13.71 13.18
C LEU A 7 16.54 13.03 14.17
N ALA A 8 17.74 13.57 14.35
CA ALA A 8 18.69 13.09 15.35
C ALA A 8 18.20 13.34 16.78
N ALA A 9 17.59 14.50 17.06
CA ALA A 9 16.96 14.79 18.36
C ALA A 9 15.76 13.86 18.67
N MET A 10 15.06 13.39 17.63
CA MET A 10 14.02 12.36 17.72
C MET A 10 14.57 10.92 17.81
N GLY A 11 15.91 10.73 17.82
CA GLY A 11 16.56 9.41 17.83
C GLY A 11 16.43 8.63 16.52
N VAL A 12 16.01 9.27 15.42
CA VAL A 12 15.82 8.63 14.12
C VAL A 12 17.10 8.73 13.31
N LEU A 13 17.87 7.64 13.28
CA LEU A 13 19.09 7.54 12.48
C LEU A 13 18.81 7.67 10.96
N PRO A 14 19.69 8.35 10.20
CA PRO A 14 19.59 8.42 8.75
C PRO A 14 19.72 7.03 8.11
N ARG A 15 19.12 6.85 6.94
CA ARG A 15 19.06 5.56 6.22
C ARG A 15 20.45 4.94 6.03
N ARG A 16 21.48 5.75 5.76
CA ARG A 16 22.87 5.30 5.57
C ARG A 16 23.45 4.67 6.84
N GLU A 17 23.23 5.28 8.00
CA GLU A 17 23.72 4.75 9.28
C GLU A 17 22.95 3.49 9.71
N LYS A 18 21.63 3.45 9.48
CA LYS A 18 20.83 2.23 9.70
C LYS A 18 21.35 1.06 8.85
N LEU A 19 21.66 1.29 7.58
CA LEU A 19 22.24 0.26 6.71
C LEU A 19 23.63 -0.17 7.19
N LEU A 20 24.45 0.75 7.68
CA LEU A 20 25.77 0.45 8.23
C LEU A 20 25.67 -0.42 9.50
N GLN A 21 24.76 -0.06 10.42
CA GLN A 21 24.49 -0.86 11.61
C GLN A 21 23.95 -2.26 11.27
N LEU A 22 23.02 -2.37 10.33
CA LEU A 22 22.53 -3.67 9.84
C LEU A 22 23.66 -4.49 9.21
N ARG A 23 24.57 -3.88 8.47
CA ARG A 23 25.75 -4.56 7.90
C ARG A 23 26.71 -5.04 8.97
N ARG A 24 26.96 -4.23 10.00
CA ARG A 24 27.77 -4.62 11.18
C ARG A 24 27.11 -5.75 11.97
N ALA A 25 25.80 -5.67 12.20
CA ALA A 25 25.04 -6.71 12.88
C ALA A 25 25.05 -8.02 12.07
N ALA A 26 24.90 -7.95 10.75
CA ALA A 26 25.00 -9.12 9.87
C ALA A 26 26.41 -9.74 9.85
N ALA A 27 27.46 -8.91 9.89
CA ALA A 27 28.84 -9.38 10.04
C ALA A 27 29.09 -10.03 11.39
N ALA A 28 28.56 -9.45 12.48
CA ALA A 28 28.64 -10.02 13.83
C ALA A 28 27.84 -11.32 13.96
N SER A 29 26.73 -11.47 13.23
CA SER A 29 25.93 -12.69 13.21
C SER A 29 26.48 -13.78 12.28
N GLY A 30 27.65 -13.59 11.68
CA GLY A 30 28.30 -14.57 10.79
C GLY A 30 27.57 -14.81 9.47
N VAL A 31 26.62 -13.95 9.07
CA VAL A 31 25.94 -14.09 7.79
C VAL A 31 26.90 -13.60 6.71
N SER A 32 27.46 -14.54 5.93
CA SER A 32 28.39 -14.24 4.84
C SER A 32 27.73 -13.30 3.83
N VAL A 33 28.13 -12.04 3.85
CA VAL A 33 27.83 -11.11 2.74
C VAL A 33 28.53 -11.69 1.53
N LYS A 34 27.80 -11.97 0.44
CA LYS A 34 28.39 -12.42 -0.82
C LYS A 34 29.57 -11.51 -1.15
N GLU A 35 30.78 -12.06 -1.13
CA GLU A 35 31.98 -11.31 -1.45
C GLU A 35 31.83 -10.79 -2.88
N HIS A 36 32.06 -9.49 -3.07
CA HIS A 36 32.10 -8.94 -4.41
C HIS A 36 33.26 -9.61 -5.14
N PRO A 37 33.08 -9.98 -6.42
CA PRO A 37 34.16 -10.61 -7.18
C PRO A 37 35.37 -9.67 -7.16
N VAL A 38 36.48 -10.20 -6.67
CA VAL A 38 37.75 -9.49 -6.57
C VAL A 38 38.20 -9.11 -7.99
N ALA A 39 38.66 -7.89 -8.18
CA ALA A 39 39.15 -7.42 -9.49
C ALA A 39 40.22 -8.36 -10.04
N ASN A 40 40.26 -8.54 -11.36
CA ASN A 40 41.19 -9.47 -12.01
C ASN A 40 42.67 -9.21 -11.72
N ASN A 41 43.01 -7.98 -11.31
CA ASN A 41 44.38 -7.54 -11.08
C ASN A 41 44.84 -7.64 -9.61
N ASN A 42 44.08 -8.31 -8.73
CA ASN A 42 44.47 -8.43 -7.32
C ASN A 42 45.49 -9.56 -7.12
N PRO A 43 46.71 -9.29 -6.58
CA PRO A 43 47.75 -10.31 -6.37
C PRO A 43 47.36 -11.40 -5.35
N ASP A 44 46.48 -11.09 -4.39
CA ASP A 44 46.02 -12.05 -3.38
C ASP A 44 44.97 -13.04 -3.91
N ARG A 45 44.56 -12.90 -5.17
CA ARG A 45 43.63 -13.82 -5.81
C ARG A 45 44.35 -15.14 -6.11
N ALA A 46 43.81 -16.25 -5.63
CA ALA A 46 44.28 -17.58 -6.02
C ALA A 46 44.31 -17.72 -7.55
N PHE A 47 45.46 -18.12 -8.09
CA PHE A 47 45.67 -18.34 -9.53
C PHE A 47 44.70 -19.42 -10.02
N TYR A 48 43.85 -19.09 -10.98
CA TYR A 48 42.96 -20.06 -11.61
C TYR A 48 43.77 -20.89 -12.61
N ASP A 49 44.16 -22.10 -12.21
CA ASP A 49 44.93 -23.02 -13.04
C ASP A 49 44.03 -23.65 -14.12
N LEU A 50 44.20 -23.17 -15.36
CA LEU A 50 43.51 -23.67 -16.56
C LEU A 50 43.80 -25.16 -16.85
N TRP A 51 44.86 -25.72 -16.28
CA TRP A 51 45.34 -27.08 -16.54
C TRP A 51 45.10 -28.04 -15.36
N SER A 52 44.54 -27.54 -14.26
CA SER A 52 44.13 -28.40 -13.14
C SER A 52 42.96 -29.28 -13.60
N ALA A 53 43.14 -30.60 -13.57
CA ALA A 53 42.18 -31.61 -14.08
C ALA A 53 40.88 -31.73 -13.26
N GLY A 54 40.55 -30.74 -12.43
CA GLY A 54 39.45 -30.79 -11.48
C GLY A 54 38.63 -29.51 -11.49
N THR A 55 37.92 -29.24 -12.58
CA THR A 55 36.75 -28.34 -12.47
C THR A 55 35.70 -29.03 -11.61
N PRO A 56 35.25 -28.43 -10.49
CA PRO A 56 34.23 -29.07 -9.67
C PRO A 56 32.91 -29.15 -10.46
N GLU A 57 32.51 -30.39 -10.76
CA GLU A 57 31.27 -30.80 -11.42
C GLU A 57 30.06 -30.51 -10.53
N THR A 58 29.75 -29.23 -10.39
CA THR A 58 28.61 -28.71 -9.62
C THR A 58 27.38 -28.49 -10.50
N ALA A 59 27.22 -29.30 -11.54
CA ALA A 59 26.13 -29.15 -12.51
C ALA A 59 25.56 -30.49 -12.94
N ASP A 60 24.28 -30.49 -13.30
CA ASP A 60 23.56 -31.68 -13.74
C ASP A 60 24.26 -32.29 -14.98
N PRO A 61 24.58 -33.59 -14.97
CA PRO A 61 25.38 -34.26 -15.99
C PRO A 61 24.76 -34.13 -17.39
N TYR A 62 23.43 -34.20 -17.49
CA TYR A 62 22.67 -34.10 -18.74
C TYR A 62 22.96 -32.82 -19.55
N TYR A 63 23.02 -31.66 -18.89
CA TYR A 63 23.25 -30.38 -19.60
C TYR A 63 24.72 -30.21 -19.99
N LEU A 64 25.63 -30.81 -19.22
CA LEU A 64 27.06 -30.79 -19.47
C LEU A 64 27.41 -31.68 -20.67
N GLU A 65 26.79 -32.86 -20.77
CA GLU A 65 26.93 -33.78 -21.91
C GLU A 65 26.40 -33.19 -23.22
N GLN A 66 25.18 -32.63 -23.21
CA GLN A 66 24.51 -32.17 -24.44
C GLN A 66 24.99 -30.79 -24.90
N THR A 67 25.15 -29.84 -23.97
CA THR A 67 25.35 -28.42 -24.32
C THR A 67 26.66 -27.84 -23.79
N LYS A 68 27.40 -28.59 -22.95
CA LYS A 68 28.63 -28.17 -22.26
C LYS A 68 28.48 -26.88 -21.45
N LYS A 69 27.24 -26.46 -21.18
CA LYS A 69 26.91 -25.21 -20.51
C LYS A 69 25.96 -25.49 -19.36
N LYS A 70 26.22 -24.84 -18.23
CA LYS A 70 25.33 -24.90 -17.05
C LYS A 70 24.06 -24.09 -17.33
N LEU A 71 22.91 -24.59 -16.89
CA LEU A 71 21.67 -23.82 -16.93
C LEU A 71 21.79 -22.61 -16.00
N VAL A 72 21.42 -21.43 -16.49
CA VAL A 72 21.43 -20.21 -15.67
C VAL A 72 20.41 -20.36 -14.55
N LYS A 73 20.86 -20.15 -13.29
CA LYS A 73 19.97 -20.21 -12.12
C LYS A 73 18.87 -19.16 -12.24
N ARG A 74 17.62 -19.61 -12.22
CA ARG A 74 16.44 -18.71 -12.24
C ARG A 74 16.30 -18.01 -10.89
N PRO A 75 15.85 -16.74 -10.86
CA PRO A 75 15.52 -16.06 -9.61
C PRO A 75 14.39 -16.77 -8.85
N ASP A 76 14.49 -16.86 -7.53
CA ASP A 76 13.51 -17.57 -6.68
C ASP A 76 12.08 -17.02 -6.83
N ARG A 77 11.96 -15.69 -7.01
CA ARG A 77 10.67 -15.01 -7.21
C ARG A 77 9.88 -15.49 -8.42
N LEU A 78 10.55 -16.04 -9.43
CA LEU A 78 9.87 -16.56 -10.62
C LEU A 78 9.13 -17.87 -10.33
N ASN A 79 9.57 -18.63 -9.31
CA ASN A 79 8.94 -19.88 -8.90
C ASN A 79 7.77 -19.65 -7.92
N GLU A 80 7.64 -18.44 -7.35
CA GLU A 80 6.54 -18.10 -6.44
C GLU A 80 5.22 -17.97 -7.21
N LYS A 81 4.21 -18.76 -6.83
CA LYS A 81 2.87 -18.65 -7.40
C LYS A 81 2.19 -17.35 -6.92
N PRO A 82 1.47 -16.63 -7.80
CA PRO A 82 0.85 -15.36 -7.45
C PRO A 82 -0.35 -15.49 -6.48
N SER A 83 -0.97 -16.67 -6.40
CA SER A 83 -2.09 -16.98 -5.51
C SER A 83 -2.00 -18.42 -4.98
N VAL A 84 -2.68 -18.66 -3.86
CA VAL A 84 -2.75 -19.97 -3.18
C VAL A 84 -3.98 -20.78 -3.62
N LEU A 85 -4.90 -20.17 -4.36
CA LEU A 85 -6.15 -20.80 -4.80
C LEU A 85 -5.89 -22.01 -5.71
N PRO A 86 -6.76 -23.04 -5.65
CA PRO A 86 -6.67 -24.19 -6.54
C PRO A 86 -6.89 -23.75 -8.00
N ALA A 87 -6.38 -24.55 -8.93
CA ALA A 87 -6.52 -24.26 -10.36
C ALA A 87 -7.97 -24.34 -10.84
N ILE A 88 -8.75 -25.22 -10.23
CA ILE A 88 -10.14 -25.52 -10.54
C ILE A 88 -10.91 -25.41 -9.24
N GLU A 89 -11.96 -24.59 -9.23
CA GLU A 89 -12.90 -24.52 -8.12
C GLU A 89 -13.99 -25.55 -8.39
N VAL A 90 -14.25 -26.38 -7.37
CA VAL A 90 -15.31 -27.38 -7.43
C VAL A 90 -16.58 -26.71 -6.92
N ILE A 91 -17.67 -26.82 -7.69
CA ILE A 91 -18.98 -26.28 -7.33
C ILE A 91 -19.53 -27.08 -6.13
N ALA A 92 -20.41 -26.46 -5.35
CA ALA A 92 -21.13 -27.13 -4.27
C ALA A 92 -21.93 -28.36 -4.79
N PRO A 93 -22.18 -29.38 -3.94
CA PRO A 93 -22.85 -30.61 -4.36
C PRO A 93 -24.28 -30.40 -4.90
N GLY A 94 -24.92 -29.29 -4.53
CA GLY A 94 -26.23 -28.87 -5.04
C GLY A 94 -26.26 -28.61 -6.56
N GLY A 95 -25.10 -28.44 -7.20
CA GLY A 95 -24.98 -28.26 -8.66
C GLY A 95 -24.78 -29.58 -9.41
N SER A 96 -24.86 -30.71 -8.72
CA SER A 96 -24.87 -32.01 -9.37
C SER A 96 -26.19 -32.24 -10.12
N TYR A 97 -26.18 -33.20 -11.04
CA TYR A 97 -27.34 -33.55 -11.85
C TYR A 97 -28.54 -34.04 -11.02
N ASN A 98 -28.27 -34.79 -9.94
CA ASN A 98 -29.29 -35.30 -9.02
C ASN A 98 -28.85 -34.99 -7.57
N PRO A 99 -29.00 -33.74 -7.14
CA PRO A 99 -28.53 -33.29 -5.83
C PRO A 99 -29.50 -33.73 -4.71
N ASP A 100 -28.98 -33.79 -3.48
CA ASP A 100 -29.86 -33.88 -2.32
C ASP A 100 -30.64 -32.57 -2.16
N PHE A 101 -31.88 -32.67 -1.69
CA PHE A 101 -32.81 -31.55 -1.60
C PHE A 101 -32.24 -30.37 -0.81
N PHE A 102 -31.61 -30.65 0.35
CA PHE A 102 -31.03 -29.60 1.18
C PHE A 102 -29.84 -28.93 0.50
N SER A 103 -28.98 -29.71 -0.17
CA SER A 103 -27.82 -29.19 -0.88
C SER A 103 -28.19 -28.31 -2.08
N HIS A 104 -29.26 -28.68 -2.80
CA HIS A 104 -29.80 -27.90 -3.91
C HIS A 104 -30.41 -26.58 -3.44
N GLN A 105 -31.21 -26.62 -2.37
CA GLN A 105 -31.78 -25.41 -1.76
C GLN A 105 -30.73 -24.45 -1.22
N GLU A 106 -29.66 -24.97 -0.61
CA GLU A 106 -28.56 -24.14 -0.12
C GLU A 106 -27.87 -23.38 -1.25
N LEU A 107 -27.62 -24.07 -2.37
CA LEU A 107 -27.01 -23.48 -3.55
C LEU A 107 -27.94 -22.45 -4.21
N LEU A 108 -29.23 -22.77 -4.35
CA LEU A 108 -30.24 -21.82 -4.82
C LEU A 108 -30.33 -20.59 -3.92
N ARG A 109 -30.24 -20.76 -2.59
CA ARG A 109 -30.22 -19.64 -1.64
C ARG A 109 -29.01 -18.75 -1.87
N GLU A 110 -27.82 -19.33 -2.05
CA GLU A 110 -26.61 -18.57 -2.34
C GLU A 110 -26.74 -17.75 -3.64
N ALA A 111 -27.25 -18.38 -4.71
CA ALA A 111 -27.51 -17.71 -5.98
C ALA A 111 -28.54 -16.57 -5.83
N HIS A 112 -29.63 -16.83 -5.12
CA HIS A 112 -30.67 -15.84 -4.84
C HIS A 112 -30.13 -14.64 -4.04
N GLU A 113 -29.28 -14.85 -3.04
CA GLU A 113 -28.65 -13.76 -2.29
C GLU A 113 -27.77 -12.86 -3.16
N VAL A 114 -27.08 -13.42 -4.16
CA VAL A 114 -26.30 -12.65 -5.14
C VAL A 114 -27.21 -11.80 -6.01
N GLU A 115 -28.30 -12.37 -6.52
CA GLU A 115 -29.26 -11.66 -7.36
C GLU A 115 -30.01 -10.55 -6.59
N VAL A 116 -30.44 -10.81 -5.36
CA VAL A 116 -31.06 -9.77 -4.50
C VAL A 116 -30.10 -8.61 -4.26
N LYS A 117 -28.79 -8.86 -4.12
CA LYS A 117 -27.79 -7.79 -3.98
C LYS A 117 -27.69 -6.95 -5.26
N LYS A 118 -27.77 -7.57 -6.45
CA LYS A 118 -27.78 -6.86 -7.73
C LYS A 118 -29.05 -6.02 -7.88
N GLN A 119 -30.22 -6.60 -7.64
CA GLN A 119 -31.51 -5.88 -7.69
C GLN A 119 -31.53 -4.68 -6.75
N LYS A 120 -31.09 -4.85 -5.49
CA LYS A 120 -31.00 -3.73 -4.54
C LYS A 120 -30.04 -2.63 -5.00
N ALA A 121 -28.94 -2.99 -5.67
CA ALA A 121 -28.01 -2.01 -6.22
C ALA A 121 -28.63 -1.26 -7.40
N GLU A 122 -29.36 -1.95 -8.27
CA GLU A 122 -30.09 -1.36 -9.39
C GLU A 122 -31.21 -0.43 -8.90
N GLU A 123 -32.03 -0.86 -7.95
CA GLU A 123 -33.05 -0.02 -7.33
C GLU A 123 -32.45 1.21 -6.66
N ARG A 124 -31.31 1.05 -5.96
CA ARG A 124 -30.61 2.19 -5.35
C ARG A 124 -30.15 3.18 -6.40
N LEU A 125 -29.61 2.70 -7.53
CA LEU A 125 -29.23 3.56 -8.65
C LEU A 125 -30.45 4.22 -9.29
N ALA A 126 -31.54 3.47 -9.51
CA ALA A 126 -32.79 4.00 -10.04
C ALA A 126 -33.36 5.09 -9.13
N ARG A 127 -33.37 4.89 -7.80
CA ARG A 127 -33.78 5.93 -6.83
C ARG A 127 -32.87 7.15 -6.84
N GLN A 128 -31.58 6.98 -7.06
CA GLN A 128 -30.63 8.11 -7.16
C GLN A 128 -30.78 8.88 -8.48
N LEU A 129 -31.08 8.17 -9.57
CA LEU A 129 -31.32 8.74 -10.89
C LEU A 129 -32.73 9.30 -11.05
N ALA A 130 -33.69 8.84 -10.24
CA ALA A 130 -34.99 9.47 -10.11
C ALA A 130 -34.79 10.88 -9.55
N VAL A 131 -34.63 11.83 -10.47
CA VAL A 131 -34.71 13.25 -10.17
C VAL A 131 -36.17 13.48 -9.80
N ASN A 132 -36.45 13.71 -8.51
CA ASN A 132 -37.74 14.24 -8.12
C ASN A 132 -37.95 15.55 -8.89
N GLU A 133 -39.00 15.63 -9.71
CA GLU A 133 -39.37 16.86 -10.45
C GLU A 133 -39.72 17.99 -9.48
N ASP A 134 -40.11 17.64 -8.24
CA ASP A 134 -40.39 18.55 -7.12
C ASP A 134 -39.15 18.92 -6.28
N LYS A 135 -37.94 18.94 -6.87
CA LYS A 135 -36.78 19.52 -6.18
C LYS A 135 -36.97 21.02 -6.12
N ALA A 136 -37.07 21.56 -4.89
CA ALA A 136 -37.11 22.99 -4.62
C ALA A 136 -36.10 23.74 -5.50
N THR A 137 -36.60 24.58 -6.42
CA THR A 137 -35.79 25.47 -7.24
C THR A 137 -34.94 26.35 -6.33
N GLU A 138 -33.78 26.81 -6.80
CA GLU A 138 -32.94 27.74 -6.03
C GLU A 138 -33.76 28.94 -5.51
N GLU A 139 -34.77 29.38 -6.28
CA GLU A 139 -35.73 30.41 -5.91
C GLU A 139 -36.65 30.03 -4.74
N SER A 140 -37.12 28.79 -4.62
CA SER A 140 -37.95 28.37 -3.48
C SER A 140 -37.10 28.18 -2.23
N THR A 141 -35.88 27.66 -2.36
CA THR A 141 -34.94 27.58 -1.24
C THR A 141 -34.50 28.97 -0.76
N PHE A 142 -34.34 29.92 -1.68
CA PHE A 142 -34.00 31.30 -1.34
C PHE A 142 -35.15 32.01 -0.61
N LYS A 143 -36.40 31.80 -1.03
CA LYS A 143 -37.59 32.33 -0.34
C LYS A 143 -37.68 31.81 1.10
N GLU A 144 -37.49 30.50 1.32
CA GLU A 144 -37.45 29.92 2.67
C GLU A 144 -36.31 30.48 3.53
N GLN A 145 -35.15 30.79 2.94
CA GLN A 145 -34.01 31.38 3.67
C GLN A 145 -34.19 32.86 4.00
N VAL A 146 -34.95 33.60 3.19
CA VAL A 146 -35.26 35.02 3.41
C VAL A 146 -36.42 35.18 4.40
N GLU A 147 -37.32 34.19 4.47
CA GLU A 147 -38.42 34.14 5.43
C GLU A 147 -37.90 33.91 6.86
N GLY A 148 -37.53 35.00 7.54
CA GLY A 148 -37.00 35.00 8.90
C GLY A 148 -35.78 35.91 9.12
N LEU A 149 -35.23 36.52 8.07
CA LEU A 149 -34.08 37.44 8.16
C LEU A 149 -34.50 38.93 8.16
N ILE A 150 -35.77 39.22 8.43
CA ILE A 150 -36.29 40.58 8.66
C ILE A 150 -36.66 40.69 10.14
N GLU A 151 -35.64 40.64 11.00
CA GLU A 151 -35.72 41.20 12.34
C GLU A 151 -34.63 42.29 12.37
N GLU A 152 -35.09 43.53 12.23
CA GLU A 152 -34.26 44.73 12.17
C GLU A 152 -33.63 44.98 13.54
N GLU A 153 -32.35 44.65 13.71
CA GLU A 153 -31.52 45.23 14.77
C GLU A 153 -30.27 45.90 14.17
N GLU A 154 -30.37 47.23 14.18
CA GLU A 154 -29.36 48.24 13.89
C GLU A 154 -28.15 48.07 14.82
N ILE A 155 -27.00 47.68 14.28
CA ILE A 155 -25.72 47.69 15.00
C ILE A 155 -24.77 48.67 14.29
N GLU A 156 -24.72 49.89 14.84
CA GLU A 156 -23.71 50.89 14.54
C GLU A 156 -22.31 50.47 15.05
N PRO A 157 -21.24 50.86 14.35
CA PRO A 157 -19.86 50.47 14.65
C PRO A 157 -19.28 51.25 15.84
N LYS A 158 -18.55 50.55 16.70
CA LYS A 158 -17.68 51.14 17.73
C LYS A 158 -16.22 50.77 17.45
N GLU A 159 -15.44 51.75 17.01
CA GLU A 159 -14.01 51.86 17.35
C GLU A 159 -13.90 52.73 18.62
N PRO A 160 -12.85 52.52 19.44
CA PRO A 160 -11.72 53.43 19.33
C PRO A 160 -10.33 52.81 19.54
N GLU A 161 -9.37 53.55 18.97
CA GLU A 161 -7.92 53.50 19.06
C GLU A 161 -7.36 53.52 20.51
N GLY A 162 -6.07 53.17 20.65
CA GLY A 162 -5.28 53.50 21.85
C GLY A 162 -3.95 52.77 21.99
N ASP A 163 -2.93 53.31 21.32
CA ASP A 163 -1.51 53.48 21.73
C ASP A 163 -0.76 52.39 22.53
N THR A 164 0.42 52.02 22.03
CA THR A 164 1.69 52.48 22.65
C THR A 164 2.90 52.07 21.81
N GLU A 165 3.74 53.06 21.55
CA GLU A 165 5.00 52.96 20.83
C GLU A 165 6.05 52.18 21.65
N ASP A 166 6.42 50.97 21.22
CA ASP A 166 7.63 50.30 21.71
C ASP A 166 8.85 50.86 20.96
N THR A 167 9.61 51.69 21.65
CA THR A 167 10.89 52.25 21.18
C THR A 167 11.91 51.15 20.90
N VAL A 168 12.22 50.96 19.61
CA VAL A 168 13.33 50.14 19.13
C VAL A 168 14.66 50.86 19.41
N ILE A 169 15.43 50.39 20.38
CA ILE A 169 16.82 50.83 20.60
C ILE A 169 17.76 49.77 20.05
N GLY A 170 18.46 50.11 18.97
CA GLY A 170 19.45 49.25 18.29
C GLY A 170 20.73 49.02 19.11
N PRO A 171 21.54 47.98 18.79
CA PRO A 171 22.66 47.54 19.60
C PRO A 171 23.97 48.15 19.08
N THR A 172 24.43 49.25 19.69
CA THR A 172 25.82 49.72 19.51
C THR A 172 26.34 50.34 20.80
N ALA A 173 26.72 49.48 21.75
CA ALA A 173 27.53 49.89 22.89
C ALA A 173 28.90 49.20 22.79
N THR A 174 29.92 49.99 22.47
CA THR A 174 31.33 49.62 22.62
C THR A 174 31.56 49.23 24.09
N GLN A 175 31.96 47.97 24.33
CA GLN A 175 32.14 47.49 25.70
C GLN A 175 33.34 48.17 26.35
N GLU A 176 33.08 48.99 27.36
CA GLU A 176 34.10 49.56 28.24
C GLU A 176 34.95 48.45 28.88
N LYS A 177 36.27 48.68 29.01
CA LYS A 177 37.20 47.71 29.58
C LYS A 177 36.90 47.53 31.08
N LYS A 178 36.34 46.37 31.44
CA LYS A 178 36.01 46.00 32.82
C LYS A 178 37.21 46.11 33.76
N THR A 179 36.99 46.68 34.95
CA THR A 179 38.00 46.80 36.02
C THR A 179 38.34 45.42 36.64
N GLU A 180 39.51 45.26 37.25
CA GLU A 180 39.93 43.98 37.86
C GLU A 180 38.97 43.46 38.93
N LYS A 181 38.38 44.38 39.73
CA LYS A 181 37.33 44.04 40.70
C LYS A 181 36.07 43.50 40.04
N GLN A 182 35.67 44.05 38.88
CA GLN A 182 34.55 43.53 38.08
C GLN A 182 34.88 42.15 37.50
N ARG A 183 36.12 41.94 37.00
CA ARG A 183 36.59 40.62 36.53
C ARG A 183 36.61 39.56 37.63
N LYS A 184 37.06 39.88 38.86
CA LYS A 184 37.04 38.95 40.01
C LYS A 184 35.60 38.61 40.43
N LYS A 185 34.70 39.59 40.49
CA LYS A 185 33.27 39.37 40.78
C LYS A 185 32.60 38.51 39.70
N GLU A 186 32.93 38.74 38.43
CA GLU A 186 32.40 37.95 37.29
C GLU A 186 32.92 36.51 37.31
N LYS A 187 34.20 36.28 37.60
CA LYS A 187 34.76 34.93 37.81
C LYS A 187 34.06 34.20 38.96
N ALA A 188 33.84 34.86 40.09
CA ALA A 188 33.14 34.27 41.24
C ALA A 188 31.68 33.92 40.92
N LYS A 189 30.94 34.82 40.22
CA LYS A 189 29.58 34.54 39.73
C LYS A 189 29.57 33.35 38.78
N ARG A 190 30.50 33.29 37.83
CA ARG A 190 30.62 32.19 36.85
C ARG A 190 30.87 30.85 37.53
N ILE A 191 31.72 30.80 38.57
CA ILE A 191 31.97 29.58 39.36
C ILE A 191 30.70 29.16 40.11
N LYS A 192 29.99 30.10 40.74
CA LYS A 192 28.72 29.83 41.44
C LYS A 192 27.63 29.32 40.50
N ASP A 193 27.56 29.88 39.29
CA ASP A 193 26.63 29.43 38.25
C ASP A 193 26.97 28.03 37.74
N LEU A 194 28.26 27.70 37.62
CA LEU A 194 28.70 26.34 37.27
C LEU A 194 28.32 25.33 38.36
N GLN A 195 28.52 25.67 39.64
CA GLN A 195 28.10 24.83 40.76
C GLN A 195 26.59 24.61 40.78
N ARG A 196 25.79 25.68 40.63
CA ARG A 196 24.33 25.60 40.54
C ARG A 196 23.88 24.74 39.35
N LYS A 197 24.56 24.83 38.20
CA LYS A 197 24.28 23.97 37.03
C LYS A 197 24.60 22.51 37.32
N ALA A 198 25.71 22.22 37.99
CA ALA A 198 26.07 20.86 38.38
C ALA A 198 25.06 20.27 39.36
N GLU A 199 24.63 21.03 40.37
CA GLU A 199 23.59 20.61 41.33
C GLU A 199 22.25 20.33 40.62
N ARG A 200 21.82 21.22 39.71
CA ARG A 200 20.64 20.99 38.87
C ARG A 200 20.75 19.71 38.05
N GLN A 201 21.90 19.46 37.43
CA GLN A 201 22.11 18.21 36.67
C GLN A 201 22.01 16.96 37.55
N VAL A 202 22.45 17.01 38.81
CA VAL A 202 22.29 15.89 39.75
C VAL A 202 20.82 15.67 40.09
N ILE A 203 20.07 16.75 40.37
CA ILE A 203 18.63 16.70 40.64
C ILE A 203 17.87 16.17 39.40
N ASP A 204 18.18 16.66 38.21
CA ASP A 204 17.56 16.21 36.96
C ASP A 204 17.80 14.72 36.72
N LYS A 205 19.01 14.20 37.00
CA LYS A 205 19.32 12.76 36.92
C LYS A 205 18.51 11.94 37.91
N GLN A 206 18.30 12.42 39.14
CA GLN A 206 17.44 11.76 40.12
C GLN A 206 15.97 11.77 39.64
N GLN A 207 15.50 12.87 39.07
CA GLN A 207 14.16 12.99 38.48
C GLN A 207 13.95 12.03 37.31
N GLN A 208 14.95 11.85 36.43
CA GLN A 208 14.91 10.87 35.34
C GLN A 208 14.72 9.44 35.87
N LEU A 209 15.31 9.13 37.03
CA LEU A 209 15.18 7.82 37.67
C LEU A 209 13.72 7.51 38.04
N PHE A 210 12.98 8.51 38.52
CA PHE A 210 11.53 8.37 38.78
C PHE A 210 10.69 8.25 37.49
N GLN A 211 11.15 8.83 36.38
CA GLN A 211 10.51 8.69 35.08
C GLN A 211 10.74 7.31 34.43
N LEU A 212 11.73 6.53 34.87
CA LEU A 212 12.02 5.21 34.28
C LEU A 212 10.81 4.28 34.30
N ARG A 213 9.99 4.31 35.36
CA ARG A 213 8.78 3.49 35.47
C ARG A 213 7.73 3.89 34.43
N SER A 214 7.52 5.19 34.22
CA SER A 214 6.56 5.67 33.21
C SER A 214 7.06 5.36 31.80
N ILE A 215 8.36 5.55 31.54
CA ILE A 215 9.02 5.18 30.27
C ILE A 215 8.87 3.68 30.02
N HIS A 216 9.15 2.82 30.99
CA HIS A 216 9.02 1.37 30.85
C HIS A 216 7.58 0.96 30.51
N THR A 217 6.57 1.52 31.20
CA THR A 217 5.17 1.24 30.86
C THR A 217 4.78 1.76 29.48
N SER A 218 5.31 2.92 29.07
CA SER A 218 5.12 3.49 27.72
C SER A 218 5.74 2.58 26.65
N VAL A 219 6.99 2.14 26.83
CA VAL A 219 7.69 1.21 25.94
C VAL A 219 6.93 -0.11 25.83
N LYS A 220 6.50 -0.70 26.95
CA LYS A 220 5.70 -1.94 26.94
C LYS A 220 4.39 -1.79 26.16
N LYS A 221 3.67 -0.67 26.34
CA LYS A 221 2.45 -0.37 25.57
C LYS A 221 2.74 -0.19 24.08
N GLN A 222 3.83 0.50 23.73
CA GLN A 222 4.26 0.68 22.34
C GLN A 222 4.64 -0.65 21.68
N GLU A 223 5.35 -1.52 22.39
CA GLU A 223 5.69 -2.86 21.92
C GLU A 223 4.44 -3.72 21.70
N GLN A 224 3.49 -3.71 22.62
CA GLN A 224 2.21 -4.42 22.48
C GLN A 224 1.43 -3.93 21.25
N ARG A 225 1.30 -2.60 21.09
CA ARG A 225 0.65 -2.01 19.90
C ARG A 225 1.36 -2.40 18.60
N THR A 226 2.69 -2.40 18.62
CA THR A 226 3.52 -2.77 17.47
C THR A 226 3.34 -4.26 17.13
N LYS A 227 3.36 -5.15 18.12
CA LYS A 227 3.09 -6.59 17.95
C LYS A 227 1.69 -6.84 17.39
N MET A 228 0.67 -6.18 17.91
CA MET A 228 -0.70 -6.28 17.40
C MET A 228 -0.80 -5.83 15.93
N ARG A 229 -0.22 -4.68 15.59
CA ARG A 229 -0.18 -4.20 14.19
C ARG A 229 0.57 -5.15 13.26
N GLN A 230 1.68 -5.74 13.72
CA GLN A 230 2.42 -6.73 12.95
C GLN A 230 1.59 -8.00 12.71
N ALA A 231 0.90 -8.49 13.74
CA ALA A 231 0.02 -9.66 13.63
C ALA A 231 -1.13 -9.39 12.65
N GLN A 232 -1.81 -8.25 12.78
CA GLN A 232 -2.87 -7.83 11.85
C GLN A 232 -2.34 -7.72 10.40
N ARG A 233 -1.15 -7.14 10.21
CA ARG A 233 -0.54 -7.03 8.88
C ARG A 233 -0.22 -8.39 8.27
N LYS A 234 0.26 -9.35 9.07
CA LYS A 234 0.52 -10.73 8.62
C LYS A 234 -0.79 -11.44 8.23
N ALA A 235 -1.80 -11.37 9.08
CA ALA A 235 -3.12 -11.94 8.80
C ALA A 235 -3.75 -11.33 7.52
N GLN A 236 -3.65 -10.01 7.34
CA GLN A 236 -4.09 -9.36 6.11
C GLN A 236 -3.29 -9.80 4.88
N GLN A 237 -1.96 -9.97 5.00
CA GLN A 237 -1.12 -10.46 3.90
C GLN A 237 -1.49 -11.90 3.51
N GLU A 238 -1.80 -12.75 4.48
CA GLU A 238 -2.25 -14.13 4.25
C GLU A 238 -3.63 -14.14 3.58
N ALA A 239 -4.57 -13.35 4.08
CA ALA A 239 -5.89 -13.20 3.46
C ALA A 239 -5.82 -12.62 2.03
N GLN A 240 -4.88 -11.70 1.76
CA GLN A 240 -4.64 -11.14 0.42
C GLN A 240 -4.00 -12.14 -0.56
N LYS A 241 -3.49 -13.29 -0.11
CA LYS A 241 -2.98 -14.34 -1.01
C LYS A 241 -4.10 -15.20 -1.59
N SER A 242 -5.23 -15.33 -0.88
CA SER A 242 -6.43 -16.04 -1.36
C SER A 242 -7.38 -15.13 -2.11
N MET A 243 -7.37 -13.82 -1.84
CA MET A 243 -8.24 -12.87 -2.54
C MET A 243 -7.69 -12.45 -3.92
N PRO A 244 -8.59 -12.24 -4.90
CA PRO A 244 -8.20 -11.71 -6.21
C PRO A 244 -7.68 -10.27 -6.07
N ARG A 245 -6.57 -9.97 -6.77
CA ARG A 245 -5.90 -8.67 -6.75
C ARG A 245 -6.34 -7.83 -7.95
N ARG A 246 -6.28 -6.51 -7.78
CA ARG A 246 -6.48 -5.57 -8.89
C ARG A 246 -5.18 -5.40 -9.67
N LEU A 247 -5.03 -6.17 -10.76
CA LEU A 247 -3.88 -6.09 -11.66
C LEU A 247 -3.99 -4.95 -12.68
N SER A 248 -5.22 -4.61 -13.10
CA SER A 248 -5.49 -3.59 -14.13
C SER A 248 -6.47 -2.52 -13.64
N ARG A 249 -6.88 -1.62 -14.54
CA ARG A 249 -7.95 -0.64 -14.27
C ARG A 249 -9.25 -1.33 -13.84
N LEU A 250 -9.58 -2.48 -14.42
CA LEU A 250 -10.81 -3.22 -14.13
C LEU A 250 -10.63 -4.10 -12.89
N LYS A 251 -11.68 -4.15 -12.06
CA LYS A 251 -11.73 -5.06 -10.91
C LYS A 251 -12.16 -6.44 -11.39
N PHE A 252 -11.68 -7.49 -10.72
CA PHE A 252 -12.21 -8.83 -10.96
C PHE A 252 -13.70 -8.85 -10.61
N GLN A 253 -14.50 -9.36 -11.53
CA GLN A 253 -15.92 -9.62 -11.33
C GLN A 253 -16.11 -11.12 -11.23
N THR A 254 -16.67 -11.56 -10.11
CA THR A 254 -17.09 -12.94 -9.89
C THR A 254 -18.13 -13.32 -10.93
N PRO A 255 -18.00 -14.49 -11.60
CA PRO A 255 -19.06 -14.98 -12.46
C PRO A 255 -20.31 -15.31 -11.63
N ASP A 256 -21.45 -15.35 -12.30
CA ASP A 256 -22.70 -15.82 -11.70
C ASP A 256 -22.62 -17.34 -11.49
N LEU A 257 -23.37 -17.84 -10.51
CA LEU A 257 -23.46 -19.27 -10.25
C LEU A 257 -24.35 -19.92 -11.30
N ASP A 258 -23.85 -20.98 -11.94
CA ASP A 258 -24.62 -21.79 -12.88
C ASP A 258 -25.44 -22.82 -12.06
N VAL A 259 -26.78 -22.69 -12.04
CA VAL A 259 -27.68 -23.49 -11.19
C VAL A 259 -28.98 -23.82 -11.92
N GLN A 260 -29.42 -25.08 -11.79
CA GLN A 260 -30.74 -25.53 -12.25
C GLN A 260 -31.84 -25.17 -11.26
N LEU A 261 -32.95 -24.63 -11.76
CA LEU A 261 -34.16 -24.45 -10.96
C LEU A 261 -34.82 -25.80 -10.64
N SER A 262 -35.67 -25.84 -9.62
CA SER A 262 -36.36 -27.07 -9.21
C SER A 262 -37.18 -27.71 -10.34
N ASP A 263 -37.76 -26.89 -11.20
CA ASP A 263 -38.57 -27.35 -12.36
C ASP A 263 -37.69 -27.79 -13.54
N GLU A 264 -36.42 -27.36 -13.56
CA GLU A 264 -35.46 -27.63 -14.63
C GLU A 264 -34.56 -28.84 -14.32
N LEU A 265 -34.58 -29.33 -13.08
CA LEU A 265 -33.88 -30.54 -12.68
C LEU A 265 -34.36 -31.73 -13.51
N ALA A 266 -33.46 -32.27 -14.33
CA ALA A 266 -33.78 -33.35 -15.25
C ALA A 266 -33.88 -34.70 -14.52
N SER A 267 -34.92 -35.49 -14.82
CA SER A 267 -35.11 -36.84 -14.26
C SER A 267 -34.21 -37.91 -14.89
N SER A 268 -33.66 -37.67 -16.10
CA SER A 268 -32.65 -38.54 -16.72
C SER A 268 -31.42 -37.78 -17.26
N LEU A 269 -30.24 -38.44 -17.31
CA LEU A 269 -29.03 -37.87 -17.92
C LEU A 269 -29.19 -37.58 -19.42
N ARG A 270 -30.12 -38.27 -20.10
CA ARG A 270 -30.42 -38.04 -21.52
C ARG A 270 -31.19 -36.74 -21.75
N SER A 271 -31.96 -36.31 -20.75
CA SER A 271 -32.72 -35.05 -20.77
C SER A 271 -31.98 -33.89 -20.12
N LEU A 272 -30.80 -34.13 -19.51
CA LEU A 272 -30.00 -33.07 -18.92
C LEU A 272 -29.51 -32.10 -20.01
N LYS A 273 -29.87 -30.83 -19.83
CA LYS A 273 -29.28 -29.73 -20.59
C LYS A 273 -28.00 -29.29 -19.87
N PRO A 274 -26.83 -29.34 -20.54
CA PRO A 274 -25.61 -28.85 -19.94
C PRO A 274 -25.68 -27.33 -19.81
N GLU A 275 -25.28 -26.82 -18.64
CA GLU A 275 -25.28 -25.40 -18.32
C GLU A 275 -23.86 -24.85 -18.17
N GLY A 276 -23.74 -23.54 -18.31
CA GLY A 276 -22.48 -22.84 -18.15
C GLY A 276 -21.51 -22.98 -19.33
N SER A 277 -20.36 -22.31 -19.19
CA SER A 277 -19.27 -22.38 -20.17
C SER A 277 -17.96 -22.66 -19.45
N ILE A 278 -17.37 -23.83 -19.73
CA ILE A 278 -16.09 -24.25 -19.16
C ILE A 278 -15.00 -23.23 -19.49
N LEU A 279 -15.00 -22.66 -20.71
CA LEU A 279 -14.02 -21.64 -21.10
C LEU A 279 -14.15 -20.38 -20.24
N LYS A 280 -15.37 -19.95 -19.93
CA LYS A 280 -15.63 -18.79 -19.07
C LYS A 280 -15.17 -19.06 -17.64
N ASP A 281 -15.47 -20.24 -17.10
CA ASP A 281 -14.99 -20.67 -15.77
C ASP A 281 -13.45 -20.67 -15.71
N ARG A 282 -12.76 -21.34 -16.65
CA ARG A 282 -11.29 -21.37 -16.69
C ARG A 282 -10.68 -19.98 -16.83
N PHE A 283 -11.26 -19.14 -17.68
CA PHE A 283 -10.81 -17.76 -17.85
C PHE A 283 -10.97 -16.94 -16.57
N LYS A 284 -12.09 -17.08 -15.86
CA LYS A 284 -12.34 -16.43 -14.58
C LYS A 284 -11.46 -16.98 -13.46
N SER A 285 -11.18 -18.28 -13.43
CA SER A 285 -10.20 -18.90 -12.52
C SER A 285 -8.78 -18.32 -12.73
N LEU A 286 -8.34 -18.15 -13.97
CA LEU A 286 -7.04 -17.52 -14.27
C LEU A 286 -6.97 -16.06 -13.78
N GLN A 287 -8.08 -15.33 -13.88
CA GLN A 287 -8.20 -13.98 -13.33
C GLN A 287 -8.18 -13.97 -11.80
N LYS A 288 -8.97 -14.85 -11.17
CA LYS A 288 -9.06 -14.96 -9.70
C LYS A 288 -7.71 -15.35 -9.09
N ARG A 289 -6.94 -16.19 -9.80
CA ARG A 289 -5.57 -16.59 -9.44
C ARG A 289 -4.49 -15.55 -9.73
N ASN A 290 -4.85 -14.37 -10.25
CA ASN A 290 -3.91 -13.30 -10.60
C ASN A 290 -2.87 -13.71 -11.65
N ILE A 291 -3.19 -14.66 -12.53
CA ILE A 291 -2.33 -15.05 -13.66
C ILE A 291 -2.62 -14.16 -14.87
N ILE A 292 -3.91 -13.91 -15.13
CA ILE A 292 -4.39 -13.02 -16.18
C ILE A 292 -5.10 -11.84 -15.52
N GLU A 293 -4.93 -10.65 -16.06
CA GLU A 293 -5.65 -9.48 -15.58
C GLU A 293 -7.08 -9.39 -16.15
N PRO A 294 -8.05 -8.84 -15.40
CA PRO A 294 -9.36 -8.51 -15.95
C PRO A 294 -9.26 -7.46 -17.06
N ARG A 295 -9.77 -7.80 -18.26
CA ARG A 295 -9.75 -6.95 -19.45
C ARG A 295 -11.05 -7.08 -20.24
N GLU A 296 -11.42 -6.00 -20.91
CA GLU A 296 -12.49 -5.97 -21.90
C GLU A 296 -11.92 -6.06 -23.31
N ARG A 297 -12.71 -6.60 -24.25
CA ARG A 297 -12.32 -6.66 -25.66
C ARG A 297 -12.20 -5.24 -26.21
N ALA A 298 -11.00 -4.89 -26.66
CA ALA A 298 -10.76 -3.61 -27.32
C ALA A 298 -11.61 -3.50 -28.59
N ARG A 299 -12.39 -2.41 -28.71
CA ARG A 299 -13.12 -2.09 -29.93
C ARG A 299 -12.19 -1.34 -30.87
N PHE A 300 -11.95 -1.88 -32.06
CA PHE A 300 -11.18 -1.19 -33.10
C PHE A 300 -12.02 -0.05 -33.67
N LYS A 301 -11.87 1.15 -33.12
CA LYS A 301 -12.47 2.38 -33.65
C LYS A 301 -11.35 3.31 -34.08
N ARG A 302 -11.43 3.79 -35.33
CA ARG A 302 -10.50 4.80 -35.84
C ARG A 302 -10.83 6.14 -35.20
N LYS A 303 -9.80 6.90 -34.81
CA LYS A 303 -9.96 8.25 -34.28
C LYS A 303 -10.49 9.22 -35.33
N TYR A 304 -10.03 9.05 -36.58
CA TYR A 304 -10.40 9.89 -37.71
C TYR A 304 -11.17 9.09 -38.75
N LYS A 305 -12.09 9.76 -39.46
CA LYS A 305 -12.80 9.17 -40.59
C LYS A 305 -11.80 8.80 -41.69
N LEU A 306 -11.93 7.60 -42.24
CA LEU A 306 -11.14 7.21 -43.40
C LEU A 306 -11.60 8.03 -44.61
N LYS A 307 -10.67 8.74 -45.24
CA LYS A 307 -10.94 9.39 -46.52
C LYS A 307 -10.85 8.33 -47.61
N TYR A 308 -11.98 8.05 -48.25
CA TYR A 308 -11.98 7.26 -49.48
C TYR A 308 -11.74 8.23 -50.64
N SER A 309 -10.74 7.92 -51.46
CA SER A 309 -10.47 8.61 -52.72
C SER A 309 -10.54 7.60 -53.84
N GLU A 310 -11.22 7.94 -54.92
CA GLU A 310 -11.17 7.17 -56.16
C GLU A 310 -9.73 7.15 -56.69
N LYS A 311 -9.30 5.98 -57.18
CA LYS A 311 -7.99 5.90 -57.83
C LYS A 311 -8.11 6.55 -59.21
N ARG A 312 -7.05 7.25 -59.64
CA ARG A 312 -7.01 7.98 -60.93
C ARG A 312 -7.47 7.12 -62.12
N ALA A 313 -7.02 5.87 -62.18
CA ALA A 313 -7.37 4.93 -63.24
C ALA A 313 -8.88 4.68 -63.42
N PHE A 314 -9.71 4.82 -62.37
CA PHE A 314 -11.17 4.68 -62.48
C PHE A 314 -11.89 6.01 -62.73
N ARG A 315 -11.20 7.14 -62.50
CA ARG A 315 -11.72 8.48 -62.75
C ARG A 315 -11.56 8.89 -64.22
N GLU A 316 -10.60 8.29 -64.92
CA GLU A 316 -10.27 8.59 -66.32
C GLU A 316 -11.03 7.72 -67.34
N ILE A 317 -11.81 6.74 -66.85
CA ILE A 317 -12.66 5.88 -67.69
C ILE A 317 -14.09 6.42 -67.56
N GLU A 318 -14.43 7.39 -68.43
CA GLU A 318 -15.80 7.83 -68.74
C GLU A 318 -16.12 7.49 -70.20
#